data_AF-A0A167M2E3-F1
#
_entry.id   AF-A0A167M2E3-F1
#
_cell.length_a   1.000
_cell.length_b   1.000
_cell.length_c   1.000
_cell.angle_alpha   90.00
_cell.angle_beta   90.00
_cell.angle_gamma   90.00
#
_symmetry.space_group_name_H-M   'P 1'
#
loop_
_entity.id
_entity.type
_entity.pdbx_description
1 polymer ?
#
loop_
_entity_poly.entity_id
_entity_poly.type
_entity_poly.pdbx_seq_one_letter_code
_entity_poly.pdbx_strand_id
1 'polypeptide(L)'
;MADRTITKEQMREIFLARERIVKEQFVKVAELQIVREELTKCQETEGTNALSECAWLAKKYIAMIKSDEYRVRGWKKIDTA
;
A
#
# COMPACT_ATOMS: atom_id res chain seq x y z
N MET A 1 14.86 -31.98 20.82
CA MET A 1 14.38 -31.37 19.56
C MET A 1 12.87 -31.41 19.59
N ALA A 2 12.19 -30.28 19.77
CA ALA A 2 10.73 -30.25 19.85
C ALA A 2 10.14 -30.60 18.47
N ASP A 3 9.17 -31.51 18.48
CA ASP A 3 8.45 -31.94 17.28
C ASP A 3 7.82 -30.72 16.59
N ARG A 4 8.16 -30.50 15.31
CA ARG A 4 7.75 -29.33 14.50
C ARG A 4 6.54 -29.66 13.62
N THR A 5 5.69 -30.60 14.04
CA THR A 5 4.53 -31.02 13.27
C THR A 5 3.38 -30.01 13.46
N ILE A 6 3.26 -29.09 12.50
CA ILE A 6 2.12 -28.16 12.41
C ILE A 6 0.89 -28.97 11.98
N THR A 7 -0.22 -28.83 12.69
CA THR A 7 -1.48 -29.49 12.29
C THR A 7 -2.06 -28.83 11.04
N LYS A 8 -2.93 -29.55 10.31
CA LYS A 8 -3.56 -29.02 9.10
C LYS A 8 -4.36 -27.74 9.39
N GLU A 9 -5.01 -27.67 10.54
CA GLU A 9 -5.78 -26.52 11.03
C GLU A 9 -4.87 -25.32 11.27
N GLN A 10 -3.78 -25.51 12.01
CA GLN A 10 -2.79 -24.46 12.28
C GLN A 10 -2.17 -23.94 10.98
N MET A 11 -1.91 -24.82 10.01
CA MET A 11 -1.39 -24.43 8.71
C MET A 11 -2.39 -23.55 7.94
N ARG A 12 -3.69 -23.89 7.97
CA ARG A 12 -4.75 -23.04 7.37
C ARG A 12 -4.77 -21.65 8.01
N GLU A 13 -4.72 -21.57 9.33
CA GLU A 13 -4.69 -20.28 10.05
C GLU A 13 -3.47 -19.42 9.69
N ILE A 14 -2.30 -20.04 9.56
CA ILE A 14 -1.08 -19.36 9.12
C ILE A 14 -1.25 -18.79 7.71
N PHE A 15 -1.83 -19.55 6.78
CA PHE A 15 -2.07 -19.06 5.41
C PHE A 15 -3.07 -17.90 5.39
N LEU A 16 -4.18 -18.01 6.13
CA LEU A 16 -5.17 -16.93 6.24
C LEU A 16 -4.56 -15.66 6.84
N ALA A 17 -3.72 -15.78 7.86
CA ALA A 17 -3.02 -14.64 8.45
C ALA A 17 -2.08 -13.95 7.45
N ARG A 18 -1.30 -14.73 6.68
CA ARG A 18 -0.41 -14.21 5.64
C ARG A 18 -1.20 -13.51 4.53
N GLU A 19 -2.30 -14.10 4.09
CA GLU A 19 -3.16 -13.55 3.05
C GLU A 19 -3.77 -12.21 3.50
N ARG A 20 -4.26 -12.13 4.74
CA ARG A 20 -4.78 -10.88 5.32
C ARG A 20 -3.74 -9.75 5.26
N ILE A 21 -2.50 -10.02 5.68
CA ILE A 21 -1.42 -9.03 5.66
C ILE A 21 -1.19 -8.48 4.24
N VAL A 22 -1.17 -9.35 3.23
CA VAL A 22 -0.96 -8.93 1.84
C VAL A 22 -2.16 -8.15 1.33
N LYS A 23 -3.39 -8.59 1.63
CA LYS A 23 -4.62 -7.89 1.26
C LYS A 23 -4.65 -6.46 1.78
N GLU A 24 -4.31 -6.25 3.05
CA GLU A 24 -4.25 -4.90 3.64
C GLU A 24 -3.22 -4.00 2.93
N GLN A 25 -2.08 -4.55 2.51
CA GLN A 25 -1.10 -3.78 1.72
C GLN A 25 -1.67 -3.35 0.37
N PHE A 26 -2.47 -4.21 -0.29
CA PHE A 26 -3.16 -3.83 -1.53
C PHE A 26 -4.23 -2.77 -1.31
N VAL A 27 -4.94 -2.80 -0.17
CA VAL A 27 -5.88 -1.73 0.21
C VAL A 27 -5.15 -0.39 0.30
N LYS A 28 -3.96 -0.36 0.93
CA LYS A 28 -3.12 0.85 0.97
C LYS A 28 -2.71 1.31 -0.42
N VAL A 29 -2.30 0.41 -1.31
CA VAL A 29 -2.00 0.79 -2.70
C VAL A 29 -3.23 1.38 -3.41
N ALA A 30 -4.43 0.86 -3.16
CA ALA A 30 -5.66 1.42 -3.70
C ALA A 30 -5.93 2.85 -3.19
N GLU A 31 -5.67 3.14 -1.90
CA GLU A 31 -5.74 4.51 -1.37
C GLU A 31 -4.81 5.47 -2.13
N LEU A 32 -3.58 5.03 -2.44
CA LEU A 32 -2.64 5.80 -3.25
C LEU A 32 -3.15 6.05 -4.68
N GLN A 33 -3.76 5.03 -5.29
CA GLN A 33 -4.34 5.15 -6.63
C GLN A 33 -5.47 6.17 -6.67
N ILE A 34 -6.35 6.19 -5.67
CA ILE A 34 -7.43 7.18 -5.56
C ILE A 34 -6.84 8.60 -5.53
N VAL A 35 -5.80 8.83 -4.73
CA VAL A 35 -5.14 10.14 -4.65
C VAL A 35 -4.49 10.52 -5.99
N ARG A 36 -3.91 9.56 -6.71
CA ARG A 36 -3.34 9.79 -8.05
C ARG A 36 -4.42 10.19 -9.04
N GLU A 37 -5.54 9.47 -9.08
CA GLU A 37 -6.66 9.75 -9.98
C GLU A 37 -7.25 11.13 -9.72
N GLU A 38 -7.41 11.50 -8.46
CA GLU A 38 -7.91 12.83 -8.10
C GLU A 38 -6.93 13.95 -8.48
N LEU A 39 -5.62 13.71 -8.32
CA LEU A 39 -4.60 14.63 -8.80
C LEU A 39 -4.66 14.80 -10.33
N THR A 40 -4.81 13.70 -11.08
CA THR A 40 -4.97 13.76 -12.55
C THR A 40 -6.18 14.59 -12.94
N LYS A 41 -7.35 14.34 -12.33
CA LYS A 41 -8.57 15.11 -12.60
C LYS A 41 -8.40 16.60 -12.30
N CYS A 42 -7.75 16.93 -11.18
CA CYS A 42 -7.45 18.31 -10.83
C CYS A 42 -6.58 18.98 -11.91
N GLN A 43 -5.52 18.30 -12.36
CA GLN A 43 -4.63 18.82 -13.39
C GLN A 43 -5.34 19.00 -14.74
N GLU A 44 -6.21 18.07 -15.12
CA GLU A 44 -7.02 18.16 -16.33
C GLU A 44 -8.06 19.29 -16.27
N THR A 45 -8.63 19.55 -15.09
CA THR A 45 -9.67 20.57 -14.89
C THR A 45 -9.08 21.98 -14.81
N GLU A 46 -8.00 22.16 -14.05
CA GLU A 46 -7.37 23.47 -13.79
C GLU A 46 -6.44 23.92 -14.92
N GLY A 47 -5.94 22.98 -15.73
CA GLY A 47 -5.06 23.26 -16.86
C GLY A 47 -3.80 24.04 -16.45
N THR A 48 -3.71 25.30 -16.87
CA THR A 48 -2.56 26.17 -16.57
C THR A 48 -2.44 26.53 -15.08
N ASN A 49 -3.55 26.48 -14.33
CA ASN A 49 -3.57 26.80 -12.90
C ASN A 49 -3.23 25.62 -11.99
N ALA A 50 -2.98 24.44 -12.56
CA ALA A 50 -2.77 23.21 -11.80
C ALA A 50 -1.60 23.30 -10.78
N LEU A 51 -0.62 24.19 -11.02
CA LEU A 51 0.50 24.36 -10.10
C LEU A 51 0.09 24.99 -8.76
N SER A 52 -0.89 25.89 -8.72
CA SER A 52 -1.38 26.48 -7.47
C SER A 52 -2.46 25.60 -6.84
N GLU A 53 -3.48 25.25 -7.63
CA GLU A 53 -4.70 24.62 -7.11
C GLU A 53 -4.50 23.14 -6.74
N CYS A 54 -3.69 22.41 -7.51
CA CYS A 54 -3.46 20.97 -7.28
C CYS A 54 -2.21 20.69 -6.41
N ALA A 55 -1.52 21.73 -5.92
CA ALA A 55 -0.25 21.58 -5.19
C ALA A 55 -0.38 20.69 -3.94
N TRP A 56 -1.50 20.77 -3.23
CA TRP A 56 -1.73 19.99 -2.02
C TRP A 56 -1.92 18.50 -2.32
N LEU A 57 -2.62 18.16 -3.40
CA LEU A 57 -2.77 16.77 -3.89
C LEU A 57 -1.42 16.22 -4.34
N ALA A 58 -0.64 17.01 -5.07
CA ALA A 58 0.70 16.61 -5.51
C ALA A 58 1.61 16.33 -4.30
N LYS A 59 1.63 17.21 -3.30
CA LYS A 59 2.39 17.01 -2.05
C LYS A 59 1.94 15.76 -1.30
N LYS A 60 0.62 15.53 -1.20
CA LYS A 60 0.06 14.34 -0.55
C LYS A 60 0.48 13.07 -1.28
N TYR A 61 0.32 13.03 -2.61
CA TYR A 61 0.70 11.89 -3.43
C TYR A 61 2.20 11.56 -3.29
N ILE A 62 3.07 12.58 -3.35
CA ILE A 62 4.52 12.41 -3.16
C ILE A 62 4.84 11.87 -1.76
N ALA A 63 4.20 12.40 -0.72
CA ALA A 63 4.38 11.92 0.64
C ALA A 63 3.98 10.44 0.79
N MET A 64 2.87 10.04 0.18
CA MET A 64 2.40 8.65 0.19
C MET A 64 3.37 7.71 -0.57
N ILE A 65 3.87 8.09 -1.75
CA ILE A 65 4.82 7.25 -2.51
C ILE A 65 6.16 7.06 -1.77
N LYS A 66 6.61 8.09 -1.06
CA LYS A 66 7.83 8.05 -0.25
C LYS A 66 7.66 7.23 1.02
N SER A 67 6.44 7.17 1.54
CA SER A 67 6.12 6.34 2.70
C SER A 67 6.19 4.85 2.34
N ASP A 68 6.74 4.09 3.26
CA ASP A 68 6.79 2.64 3.23
C ASP A 68 5.42 1.99 3.45
N GLU A 69 4.39 2.75 3.86
CA GLU A 69 3.04 2.22 4.10
C GLU A 69 2.31 1.82 2.81
N TYR A 70 2.53 2.55 1.71
CA TYR A 70 1.80 2.42 0.45
C TYR A 70 2.46 1.47 -0.55
N ARG A 71 3.36 0.60 -0.08
CA ARG A 71 4.12 -0.35 -0.90
C ARG A 71 3.84 -1.78 -0.48
N VAL A 72 3.68 -2.66 -1.46
CA VAL A 72 3.55 -4.10 -1.22
C VAL A 72 4.93 -4.68 -0.92
N ARG A 73 5.11 -5.23 0.28
CA ARG A 73 6.33 -5.94 0.70
C ARG A 73 6.13 -7.44 0.92
N GLY A 74 4.88 -7.91 0.83
CA GLY A 74 4.53 -9.28 1.18
C GLY A 74 4.40 -9.48 2.69
N TRP A 75 4.21 -10.74 3.10
CA TRP A 75 3.99 -11.09 4.51
C TRP A 75 5.29 -11.33 5.30
N LYS A 76 6.39 -11.65 4.61
CA LYS A 76 7.67 -11.94 5.24
C LYS A 76 8.50 -10.67 5.30
N LYS A 77 8.78 -10.17 6.51
CA LYS A 77 9.75 -9.10 6.71
C LYS A 77 11.15 -9.68 6.48
N ILE A 78 11.89 -9.10 5.54
CA ILE A 78 13.30 -9.41 5.31
C ILE A 78 14.04 -8.14 5.72
N ASP A 79 14.78 -8.21 6.82
CA ASP A 79 15.65 -7.12 7.24
C ASP A 79 16.90 -7.18 6.35
N THR A 80 16.89 -6.42 5.26
CA THR A 80 18.11 -6.11 4.52
C THR A 80 18.86 -5.03 5.29
N ALA A 81 20.04 -5.41 5.81
CA ALA A 81 20.97 -4.56 6.55
C ALA A 81 21.38 -3.29 5.81
#